data_AF-A0A376C092-F1
#
_entry.id   AF-A0A376C092-F1
#
_cell.length_a   1.000
_cell.length_b   1.000
_cell.length_c   1.000
_cell.angle_alpha   90.00
_cell.angle_beta   90.00
_cell.angle_gamma   90.00
#
_symmetry.space_group_name_H-M   'P 1'
#
loop_
_entity.id
_entity.type
_entity.pdbx_description
1 polymer ?
#
loop_
_entity_poly.entity_id
_entity_poly.type
_entity_poly.pdbx_seq_one_letter_code
_entity_poly.pdbx_strand_id
1 'polypeptide(L)' 'MKENTIKEKSFAFAIRIVKLYQYLQDSKKEFFLSKQLLRSGTSVGAMVREAEHSESTNDFVHKLSIAQKEINEVLY' A
#
# COMPACT_ATOMS: atom_id res chain seq x y z
N MET A 1 22.49 9.08 1.86
CA MET A 1 21.22 9.16 1.10
C MET A 1 20.15 9.63 2.05
N LYS A 2 19.30 10.58 1.65
CA LYS A 2 18.23 11.09 2.51
C LYS A 2 17.19 9.98 2.70
N GLU A 3 16.84 9.64 3.93
CA GLU A 3 15.81 8.64 4.22
C GLU A 3 14.48 9.04 3.57
N ASN A 4 13.89 8.12 2.80
CA ASN A 4 12.55 8.32 2.24
C ASN A 4 11.53 7.76 3.23
N THR A 5 11.08 8.61 4.15
CA THR A 5 10.12 8.24 5.20
C THR A 5 8.85 7.59 4.65
N ILE A 6 8.37 8.01 3.46
CA ILE A 6 7.16 7.44 2.85
C ILE A 6 7.41 5.99 2.43
N LYS A 7 8.57 5.71 1.81
CA LYS A 7 8.97 4.34 1.42
C LYS A 7 8.99 3.41 2.62
N GLU A 8 9.70 3.78 3.68
CA GLU A 8 9.82 2.95 4.89
C GLU A 8 8.48 2.70 5.56
N LYS A 9 7.66 3.75 5.73
CA LYS A 9 6.33 3.63 6.32
C LYS A 9 5.39 2.79 5.47
N SER A 10 5.41 2.97 4.15
CA SER A 10 4.57 2.20 3.23
C SER A 10 4.93 0.72 3.20
N PHE A 11 6.22 0.39 3.33
CA PHE A 11 6.68 -1.00 3.42
C PHE A 11 6.28 -1.65 4.75
N ALA A 12 6.51 -0.95 5.87
CA ALA A 12 6.06 -1.41 7.19
C ALA A 12 4.53 -1.57 7.24
N PHE A 13 3.79 -0.67 6.59
CA PHE A 13 2.34 -0.75 6.44
C PHE A 13 1.90 -1.98 5.65
N ALA A 14 2.53 -2.27 4.51
CA ALA A 14 2.24 -3.48 3.72
C ALA A 14 2.42 -4.76 4.55
N ILE A 15 3.49 -4.85 5.36
CA ILE A 15 3.69 -5.98 6.29
C ILE A 15 2.54 -6.09 7.30
N ARG A 16 2.07 -4.96 7.85
CA ARG A 16 0.92 -4.95 8.77
C ARG A 16 -0.37 -5.41 8.09
N ILE A 17 -0.61 -4.99 6.85
CA ILE A 17 -1.78 -5.41 6.06
C ILE A 17 -1.76 -6.91 5.82
N VAL A 18 -0.61 -7.50 5.46
CA VAL A 18 -0.47 -8.96 5.29
C VAL A 18 -0.82 -9.70 6.58
N LYS A 19 -0.32 -9.24 7.72
CA LYS A 19 -0.62 -9.84 9.03
C LYS A 19 -2.11 -9.71 9.40
N LEU A 20 -2.72 -8.57 9.09
CA LEU A 20 -4.15 -8.35 9.32
C LEU A 20 -5.00 -9.26 8.43
N TYR A 21 -4.65 -9.40 7.15
CA TYR A 21 -5.29 -10.32 6.23
C TYR A 21 -5.25 -11.77 6.75
N GLN A 22 -4.08 -12.24 7.18
CA GLN A 22 -3.92 -13.57 7.78
C GLN A 22 -4.83 -13.75 9.01
N TYR A 23 -4.85 -12.77 9.92
CA TYR A 23 -5.72 -12.80 11.08
C TYR A 23 -7.21 -12.86 10.71
N LEU A 24 -7.65 -12.07 9.73
CA LEU A 24 -9.05 -12.05 9.28
C LEU A 24 -9.46 -13.39 8.66
N GLN A 25 -8.58 -14.01 7.86
CA GLN A 25 -8.85 -15.33 7.28
C GLN A 25 -8.82 -16.45 8.32
N ASP A 26 -7.80 -16.47 9.18
CA ASP A 26 -7.58 -17.60 10.09
C ASP A 26 -8.53 -17.55 11.28
N SER A 27 -8.71 -16.36 11.87
CA SER A 27 -9.45 -16.18 13.12
C SER A 27 -10.90 -15.73 12.91
N LYS A 28 -11.19 -14.94 11.87
CA LYS A 28 -12.54 -14.41 11.61
C LYS A 28 -13.26 -15.11 10.47
N LYS A 29 -12.55 -15.95 9.70
CA LYS A 29 -13.09 -16.61 8.51
C LYS A 29 -13.71 -15.61 7.53
N GLU A 30 -13.12 -14.43 7.42
CA GLU A 30 -13.54 -13.39 6.46
C GLU A 30 -12.59 -13.41 5.27
N PHE A 31 -13.14 -13.57 4.05
CA PHE A 31 -12.35 -13.86 2.85
C PHE A 31 -12.54 -12.85 1.70
N PHE A 32 -13.58 -12.03 1.75
CA PHE A 32 -13.94 -11.11 0.67
C PHE A 32 -13.36 -9.73 0.89
N LEU A 33 -13.65 -9.10 2.04
CA LEU A 33 -13.15 -7.77 2.38
C LEU A 33 -11.65 -7.81 2.69
N SER A 34 -11.18 -8.86 3.36
CA SER A 34 -9.77 -9.09 3.68
C SER A 34 -8.93 -9.14 2.40
N LYS A 35 -9.44 -9.76 1.33
CA LYS A 35 -8.77 -9.80 0.03
C LYS A 35 -8.71 -8.42 -0.64
N GLN A 36 -9.78 -7.61 -0.55
CA GLN A 36 -9.77 -6.23 -1.06
C GLN A 36 -8.75 -5.38 -0.29
N LEU A 37 -8.78 -5.46 1.05
CA LEU A 37 -7.86 -4.80 1.95
C LEU A 37 -6.39 -5.18 1.69
N LEU A 38 -6.12 -6.47 1.44
CA LEU A 38 -4.77 -6.94 1.11
C LEU A 38 -4.27 -6.28 -0.17
N ARG A 39 -5.10 -6.25 -1.22
CA ARG A 39 -4.76 -5.67 -2.52
C ARG A 39 -4.48 -4.17 -2.39
N SER A 40 -5.42 -3.39 -1.85
CA SER A 40 -5.26 -1.95 -1.75
C SER A 40 -4.12 -1.57 -0.79
N GLY A 41 -4.04 -2.22 0.37
CA GLY A 41 -3.03 -1.90 1.38
C GLY A 41 -1.59 -2.22 0.98
N THR A 42 -1.37 -3.28 0.20
CA THR A 42 -0.03 -3.58 -0.33
C THR A 42 0.34 -2.75 -1.56
N SER A 43 -0.66 -2.30 -2.34
CA SER A 43 -0.47 -1.46 -3.53
C SER A 43 0.10 -0.08 -3.21
N VAL A 44 -0.16 0.47 -2.01
CA VAL A 44 0.41 1.74 -1.54
C VAL A 44 1.95 1.72 -1.61
N GLY A 45 2.58 0.69 -1.04
CA GLY A 45 4.03 0.55 -1.05
C GLY A 45 4.60 0.26 -2.45
N ALA A 46 3.86 -0.47 -3.27
CA ALA A 46 4.23 -0.72 -4.66
C ALA A 46 4.29 0.58 -5.48
N MET A 47 3.24 1.41 -5.40
CA MET A 47 3.19 2.70 -6.10
C MET A 47 4.24 3.69 -5.61
N VAL A 48 4.52 3.73 -4.30
CA VAL A 48 5.64 4.53 -3.76
C VAL A 48 6.98 4.08 -4.35
N ARG A 49 7.18 2.77 -4.53
CA ARG A 49 8.42 2.22 -5.13
C ARG A 49 8.51 2.48 -6.63
N GLU A 50 7.39 2.43 -7.35
CA GLU A 50 7.34 2.84 -8.76
C GLU A 50 7.64 4.32 -8.92
N ALA A 51 7.12 5.18 -8.03
CA ALA A 51 7.44 6.60 -8.05
C ALA A 51 8.95 6.87 -7.94
N GLU A 52 9.72 6.08 -7.19
CA GLU A 52 11.18 6.24 -7.13
C GLU A 52 11.90 6.04 -8.47
N HIS A 53 11.27 5.35 -9.42
CA HIS A 53 11.81 5.04 -10.75
C HIS A 53 11.07 5.80 -11.87
N SER A 54 10.36 6.87 -11.52
CA SER A 54 9.58 7.65 -12.46
C SER A 54 10.46 8.37 -13.49
N GLU A 55 9.98 8.42 -14.73
CA GLU A 55 10.71 9.02 -15.86
C GLU A 55 10.58 10.56 -15.91
N SER A 56 9.63 11.12 -15.16
CA SER A 56 9.40 12.56 -15.07
C SER A 56 8.74 12.95 -13.74
N THR A 57 8.78 14.23 -13.39
CA THR A 57 8.07 14.77 -12.21
C THR A 57 6.55 14.53 -12.28
N ASN A 58 5.96 14.57 -13.48
CA ASN A 58 4.53 14.31 -13.65
C ASN A 58 4.19 12.85 -13.38
N ASP A 59 5.04 11.93 -13.83
CA ASP A 59 4.89 10.50 -13.54
C ASP A 59 5.09 10.22 -12.03
N PHE A 60 6.09 10.85 -11.40
CA PHE A 60 6.28 10.79 -9.94
C PHE A 60 5.01 11.17 -9.17
N VAL A 61 4.42 12.33 -9.49
CA VAL A 61 3.20 12.83 -8.86
C VAL A 61 2.01 11.91 -9.15
N HIS A 62 1.90 11.41 -10.37
CA HIS A 62 0.84 10.49 -10.76
C HIS A 62 0.89 9.18 -9.96
N LYS A 63 2.06 8.55 -9.84
CA LYS A 63 2.27 7.32 -9.05
C LYS A 63 1.95 7.52 -7.57
N LEU A 64 2.36 8.64 -6.98
CA LEU A 64 2.01 8.96 -5.60
C LEU A 64 0.51 9.24 -5.41
N SER A 65 -0.15 9.82 -6.42
CA SER A 65 -1.61 10.05 -6.40
C SER A 65 -2.38 8.72 -6.42
N ILE A 66 -1.88 7.72 -7.17
CA ILE A 66 -2.44 6.36 -7.12
C ILE A 66 -2.22 5.76 -5.73
N ALA A 67 -1.04 5.88 -5.13
CA ALA A 67 -0.79 5.44 -3.75
C ALA A 67 -1.77 6.07 -2.75
N GLN A 68 -2.09 7.37 -2.91
CA GLN A 68 -3.07 8.07 -2.10
C GLN A 68 -4.50 7.56 -2.32
N LYS A 69 -4.86 7.17 -3.54
CA LYS A 69 -6.16 6.55 -3.82
C LYS A 69 -6.27 5.18 -3.13
N GLU A 70 -5.24 4.35 -3.21
CA GLU A 70 -5.22 3.02 -2.59
C GLU A 70 -5.28 3.10 -1.06
N ILE A 71 -4.58 4.07 -0.42
CA ILE A 71 -4.68 4.23 1.05
C ILE A 71 -6.07 4.71 1.48
N ASN A 72 -6.77 5.51 0.66
CA ASN A 72 -8.14 5.90 0.93
C ASN A 72 -9.11 4.72 0.84
N GLU A 73 -8.88 3.78 -0.09
CA GLU A 73 -9.64 2.52 -0.15
C GLU A 73 -9.41 1.65 1.09
N VAL A 74 -8.22 1.67 1.68
CA VAL A 74 -7.93 0.96 2.94
C VAL A 74 -8.63 1.60 4.15
N LEU A 75 -8.82 2.91 4.13
CA LEU A 75 -9.48 3.63 5.22
C LEU A 75 -11.00 3.49 5.22
N TYR A 76 -11.59 3.09 4.09
CA TYR A 76 -13.03 2.88 3.90
C TYR A 76 -13.46 1.50 4.39
#